data_AF-A0A960NX04-F1
#
_entry.id   AF-A0A960NX04-F1
#
_cell.length_a   1.000
_cell.length_b   1.000
_cell.length_c   1.000
_cell.angle_alpha   90.00
_cell.angle_beta   90.00
_cell.angle_gamma   90.00
#
_symmetry.space_group_name_H-M   'P 1'
#
loop_
_entity.id
_entity.type
_entity.pdbx_description
1 polymer ?
#
loop_
_entity_poly.entity_id
_entity_poly.type
_entity_poly.pdbx_seq_one_letter_code
_entity_poly.pdbx_strand_id
1 'polypeptide(L)'
;RLADALAQVPDSLGERVRPLTTVLVSSERYGVALLPALERLAVETRLERRRAAEATARRVPVKLLFPLVLCTLPAFALLTVVPLLAGSLRSLRL
;
A
#
# COMPACT_ATOMS: atom_id res chain seq x y z
N ARG A 1 -4.29 16.33 -36.98
CA ARG A 1 -2.87 15.99 -36.76
C ARG A 1 -2.79 14.79 -35.84
N LEU A 2 -1.67 14.04 -35.81
CA LEU A 2 -1.50 12.87 -34.95
C LEU A 2 -1.76 13.21 -33.47
N ALA A 3 -1.31 14.39 -33.02
CA ALA A 3 -1.57 14.90 -31.69
C ALA A 3 -3.07 15.05 -31.34
N ASP A 4 -3.90 15.46 -32.31
CA ASP A 4 -5.34 15.63 -32.08
C ASP A 4 -6.03 14.27 -31.92
N ALA A 5 -5.59 13.27 -32.70
CA ALA A 5 -6.09 11.90 -32.58
C ALA A 5 -5.66 11.26 -31.25
N LEU A 6 -4.41 11.46 -30.82
CA LEU A 6 -3.91 10.96 -29.53
C LEU A 6 -4.56 11.64 -28.33
N ALA A 7 -5.02 12.88 -28.46
CA ALA A 7 -5.72 13.58 -27.39
C ALA A 7 -7.10 12.97 -27.05
N GLN A 8 -7.72 12.23 -27.97
CA GLN A 8 -9.03 11.58 -27.80
C GLN A 8 -8.94 10.15 -27.25
N VAL A 9 -7.75 9.54 -27.26
CA VAL A 9 -7.52 8.17 -26.78
C VAL A 9 -7.77 7.98 -25.27
N PRO A 10 -7.44 8.93 -24.37
CA PRO A 10 -7.70 8.78 -22.95
C PRO A 10 -9.19 8.61 -22.63
N ASP A 11 -10.06 9.29 -23.37
CA ASP A 11 -11.51 9.24 -23.15
C ASP A 11 -12.12 7.88 -23.52
N SER A 12 -11.44 7.10 -24.39
CA SER A 12 -11.91 5.79 -24.84
C SER A 12 -11.24 4.60 -24.15
N LEU A 13 -9.97 4.74 -23.73
CA LEU A 13 -9.19 3.67 -23.09
C LEU A 13 -8.96 3.87 -21.57
N GLY A 14 -9.36 5.03 -21.04
CA GLY A 14 -9.31 5.37 -19.63
C GLY A 14 -8.05 6.12 -19.20
N GLU A 15 -8.13 6.68 -17.98
CA GLU A 15 -7.14 7.61 -17.42
C GLU A 15 -5.71 7.06 -17.33
N ARG A 16 -5.56 5.73 -17.26
CA ARG A 16 -4.24 5.06 -17.19
C ARG A 16 -3.38 5.28 -18.43
N VAL A 17 -3.99 5.58 -19.56
CA VAL A 17 -3.29 5.79 -20.84
C VAL A 17 -2.89 7.27 -21.02
N ARG A 18 -3.42 8.16 -20.18
CA ARG A 18 -3.16 9.60 -20.23
C ARG A 18 -1.66 9.96 -20.18
N PRO A 19 -0.84 9.36 -19.30
CA PRO A 19 0.61 9.63 -19.27
C PRO A 19 1.31 9.24 -20.59
N LEU A 20 0.91 8.12 -21.20
CA LEU A 20 1.43 7.68 -22.50
C LEU A 20 1.08 8.70 -23.58
N THR A 21 -0.20 9.08 -23.69
CA THR A 21 -0.66 10.03 -24.71
C THR A 21 -0.01 11.40 -24.56
N THR A 22 0.20 11.88 -23.32
CA THR A 22 0.89 13.15 -23.09
C THR A 22 2.34 13.11 -23.57
N VAL A 23 3.03 12.00 -23.35
CA VAL A 23 4.41 11.82 -23.80
C VAL A 23 4.48 11.78 -25.33
N LEU A 24 3.59 11.04 -26.00
CA LEU A 24 3.55 10.99 -27.47
C LEU A 24 3.18 12.35 -28.09
N VAL A 25 2.19 13.06 -27.55
CA VAL A 25 1.79 14.38 -28.03
C VAL A 25 2.94 15.38 -27.86
N SER A 26 3.65 15.34 -26.72
CA SER A 26 4.79 16.22 -26.48
C SER A 26 5.96 15.96 -27.44
N SER A 27 6.22 14.69 -27.78
CA SER A 27 7.26 14.34 -28.75
C SER A 27 6.90 14.81 -30.17
N GLU A 28 5.64 14.68 -30.58
CA GLU A 28 5.18 15.14 -31.89
C GLU A 28 5.18 16.68 -31.99
N ARG A 29 4.77 17.38 -30.94
CA ARG A 29 4.68 18.86 -30.94
C ARG A 29 6.03 19.56 -30.85
N TYR A 30 6.95 19.00 -30.06
CA TYR A 30 8.21 19.66 -29.70
C TYR A 30 9.45 18.95 -30.24
N GLY A 31 9.30 17.80 -30.92
CA GLY A 31 10.41 17.01 -31.45
C GLY A 31 11.31 16.39 -30.39
N VAL A 32 10.85 16.32 -29.13
CA VAL A 32 11.64 15.82 -28.01
C VAL A 32 11.76 14.30 -28.09
N ALA A 33 12.92 13.76 -27.70
CA ALA A 33 13.21 12.33 -27.72
C ALA A 33 12.16 11.53 -26.93
N LEU A 34 11.42 10.68 -27.64
CA LEU A 34 10.33 9.86 -27.08
C LEU A 34 10.84 8.70 -26.21
N LEU A 35 11.98 8.12 -26.60
CA LEU A 35 12.56 6.93 -25.98
C LEU A 35 12.78 7.05 -24.47
N PRO A 36 13.47 8.10 -23.95
CA PRO A 36 13.72 8.22 -22.51
C PRO A 36 12.43 8.42 -21.70
N ALA A 37 11.43 9.10 -22.27
CA ALA A 37 10.15 9.31 -21.60
C ALA A 37 9.33 8.01 -21.51
N LEU A 38 9.34 7.19 -22.57
CA LEU A 38 8.72 5.88 -22.57
C LEU A 38 9.42 4.89 -21.63
N GLU A 39 10.75 4.86 -21.60
CA GLU A 39 11.51 4.04 -20.66
C GLU A 39 11.16 4.39 -19.21
N ARG A 40 11.13 5.68 -18.88
CA ARG A 40 10.76 6.14 -17.55
C ARG A 40 9.35 5.68 -17.16
N LEU A 41 8.39 5.82 -18.07
CA LEU A 41 7.02 5.40 -17.82
C LEU A 41 6.90 3.86 -17.69
N ALA A 42 7.68 3.10 -18.46
CA ALA A 42 7.73 1.64 -18.34
C ALA A 42 8.33 1.19 -16.99
N VAL A 43 9.33 1.90 -16.48
CA VAL A 43 9.90 1.66 -15.14
C VAL A 43 8.87 2.00 -14.07
N GLU A 44 8.24 3.16 -14.16
CA GLU A 44 7.27 3.65 -13.18
C GLU A 44 6.06 2.70 -13.05
N THR A 45 5.49 2.27 -14.18
CA THR A 45 4.38 1.31 -14.19
C THR A 45 4.75 -0.05 -13.59
N ARG A 46 5.98 -0.55 -13.81
CA ARG A 46 6.48 -1.78 -13.15
C ARG A 46 6.65 -1.58 -11.65
N LEU A 47 7.07 -0.39 -11.23
CA LEU A 47 7.32 -0.05 -9.84
C LEU A 47 5.99 0.13 -9.08
N GLU A 48 4.98 0.75 -9.69
CA GLU A 48 3.62 0.81 -9.15
C GLU A 48 3.02 -0.58 -8.90
N ARG A 49 3.19 -1.52 -9.84
CA ARG A 49 2.74 -2.91 -9.66
C ARG A 49 3.41 -3.58 -8.45
N ARG A 50 4.70 -3.33 -8.24
CA ARG A 50 5.45 -3.84 -7.06
C ARG A 50 4.96 -3.18 -5.77
N ARG A 51 4.78 -1.86 -5.77
CA ARG A 51 4.24 -1.11 -4.62
C ARG A 51 2.85 -1.58 -4.22
N ALA A 52 1.98 -1.91 -5.17
CA ALA A 52 0.66 -2.44 -4.89
C ALA A 52 0.71 -3.80 -4.15
N ALA A 53 1.66 -4.67 -4.52
CA ALA A 53 1.91 -5.91 -3.80
C ALA A 53 2.46 -5.66 -2.39
N GLU A 54 3.43 -4.74 -2.25
CA GLU A 54 4.00 -4.36 -0.95
C GLU A 54 2.96 -3.69 -0.01
N ALA A 55 2.04 -2.90 -0.56
CA ALA A 55 0.95 -2.28 0.20
C ALA A 55 0.01 -3.34 0.81
N THR A 56 -0.18 -4.47 0.13
CA THR A 56 -0.95 -5.61 0.64
C THR A 56 -0.17 -6.32 1.76
N ALA A 57 1.15 -6.47 1.60
CA ALA A 57 2.03 -7.09 2.59
C ALA A 57 2.11 -6.27 3.90
N ARG A 58 2.08 -4.93 3.84
CA ARG A 58 2.09 -4.08 5.05
C ARG A 58 0.89 -4.31 6.00
N ARG A 59 -0.21 -4.91 5.51
CA ARG A 59 -1.37 -5.24 6.35
C ARG A 59 -1.22 -6.55 7.13
N VAL A 60 -0.22 -7.37 6.81
CA VAL A 60 0.06 -8.67 7.44
C VAL A 60 0.46 -8.53 8.92
N PRO A 61 1.44 -7.68 9.32
CA PRO A 61 1.86 -7.60 10.72
C PRO A 61 0.73 -7.15 11.65
N VAL A 62 -0.14 -6.24 11.19
CA VAL A 62 -1.28 -5.76 11.99
C VAL A 62 -2.32 -6.85 12.24
N LYS A 63 -2.56 -7.72 11.24
CA LYS A 63 -3.44 -8.90 11.37
C LYS A 63 -2.86 -9.99 12.26
N LEU A 64 -1.54 -10.07 12.41
CA LEU A 64 -0.86 -11.05 13.27
C LEU A 64 -0.72 -10.55 14.71
N LEU A 65 -0.53 -9.24 14.91
CA LEU A 65 -0.47 -8.64 16.25
C LEU A 65 -1.81 -8.70 16.98
N PHE A 66 -2.93 -8.48 16.27
CA PHE A 66 -4.27 -8.52 16.85
C PHE A 66 -4.59 -9.82 17.62
N PRO A 67 -4.45 -11.03 17.03
CA PRO A 67 -4.68 -12.29 17.75
C PRO A 67 -3.65 -12.54 18.85
N LEU A 68 -2.40 -12.08 18.69
CA LEU A 68 -1.38 -12.19 19.73
C LEU A 68 -1.76 -11.38 20.97
N VAL A 69 -2.16 -10.11 20.80
CA VAL A 69 -2.59 -9.24 21.90
C VAL A 69 -3.84 -9.80 22.57
N LEU A 70 -4.81 -10.29 21.80
CA LEU A 70 -6.02 -10.92 22.33
C LEU A 70 -5.73 -12.18 23.16
N CYS A 71 -4.66 -12.92 22.85
CA CYS A 71 -4.23 -14.09 23.61
C CYS A 71 -3.34 -13.73 24.82
N THR A 72 -2.59 -12.62 24.72
CA THR A 72 -1.69 -12.15 25.80
C THR A 72 -2.47 -11.54 26.97
N LEU A 73 -3.56 -10.81 26.69
CA LEU A 73 -4.40 -10.16 27.69
C LEU A 73 -5.02 -11.15 28.72
N PRO A 74 -5.66 -12.27 28.32
CA PRO A 74 -6.17 -13.26 29.27
C PRO A 74 -5.03 -14.00 29.99
N ALA A 75 -3.92 -14.30 29.31
CA ALA A 75 -2.76 -14.93 29.94
C ALA A 75 -2.14 -14.03 31.03
N PHE A 76 -2.01 -12.73 30.76
CA PHE A 76 -1.51 -11.74 31.72
C PHE A 76 -2.46 -11.59 32.92
N ALA A 77 -3.78 -11.53 32.67
CA ALA A 77 -4.76 -11.50 33.74
C ALA A 77 -4.65 -12.74 34.65
N LEU A 78 -4.52 -13.94 34.07
CA LEU A 78 -4.34 -15.16 34.86
C LEU A 78 -3.01 -15.20 35.63
N LEU A 79 -1.91 -14.78 35.01
CA LEU A 79 -0.58 -14.88 35.62
C LEU A 79 -0.29 -13.78 36.65
N THR A 80 -0.88 -12.59 36.51
CA THR A 80 -0.57 -11.44 37.36
C THR A 80 -1.71 -11.09 38.31
N VAL A 81 -2.96 -11.03 37.84
CA VAL A 81 -4.09 -10.57 38.66
C VAL A 81 -4.52 -11.63 39.67
N VAL A 82 -4.56 -12.91 39.27
CA VAL A 82 -4.95 -14.02 40.15
C VAL A 82 -4.06 -14.14 41.40
N PRO A 83 -2.72 -14.24 41.31
CA PRO A 83 -1.88 -14.34 42.49
C PRO A 83 -1.88 -13.04 43.32
N LEU A 84 -2.00 -11.87 42.69
CA LEU A 84 -2.09 -10.59 43.40
C LEU A 84 -3.35 -10.53 44.26
N LEU A 85 -4.51 -10.86 43.69
CA LEU A 85 -5.78 -10.92 44.42
C LEU A 85 -5.77 -12.02 45.48
N ALA A 86 -5.24 -13.21 45.18
CA ALA A 86 -5.12 -14.29 46.15
C ALA A 86 -4.22 -13.91 47.33
N GLY A 87 -3.11 -13.21 47.06
CA GLY A 87 -2.21 -12.67 48.07
C GLY A 87 -2.88 -11.60 48.94
N SER A 88 -3.53 -10.60 48.33
CA SER A 88 -4.23 -9.52 49.04
C SER A 88 -5.40 -10.03 49.89
N LEU A 89 -6.17 -11.00 49.39
CA LEU A 89 -7.25 -11.62 50.15
C LEU A 89 -6.71 -12.45 51.32
N ARG A 90 -5.55 -13.11 51.14
CA ARG A 90 -4.90 -13.86 52.22
C ARG A 90 -4.30 -12.93 53.28
N SER A 91 -3.76 -11.78 52.89
CA SER A 91 -3.25 -10.78 53.85
C SER A 91 -4.37 -10.10 54.65
N LEU A 92 -5.58 -10.00 54.08
CA LEU A 92 -6.76 -9.48 54.79
C LEU A 92 -7.50 -10.54 55.63
N ARG A 93 -7.27 -11.83 55.37
CA ARG A 93 -7.85 -12.95 56.13
C ARG A 93 -6.91 -13.53 57.21
N LEU A 94 -5.92 -12.75 57.63
CA LEU A 94 -5.17 -12.99 58.87
C LEU A 94 -6.01 -12.61 60.09
#